data_AF-V7EFW2-F1
#
_entry.id   AF-V7EFW2-F1
#
_cell.length_a   1.000
_cell.length_b   1.000
_cell.length_c   1.000
_cell.angle_alpha   90.00
_cell.angle_beta   90.00
_cell.angle_gamma   90.00
#
_symmetry.space_group_name_H-M   'P 1'
#
loop_
_entity.id
_entity.type
_entity.pdbx_description
1 polymer ?
#
loop_
_entity_poly.entity_id
_entity_poly.type
_entity_poly.pdbx_seq_one_letter_code
_entity_poly.pdbx_strand_id
1 'polypeptide(L)'
;HGVETRVHYIPGGKLGPLLDLARSAITVNSTAGQQVLWRGLPLRTFGDAVYAKPEFVSQQPLPDFFARPTRPDLRAYRDYRRYLLETSQVPGGFYSARGRRELLRHVTDMMLSPDDPYDALRLGNAAHRQQLHHVG
;
A
#
# COMPACT_ATOMS: atom_id res chain seq x y z
N HIS A 1 2.66 21.80 21.47
CA HIS A 1 3.83 22.30 22.22
C HIS A 1 4.32 21.18 23.14
N GLY A 2 5.63 21.00 23.36
CA GLY A 2 6.18 19.94 24.25
C GLY A 2 6.57 18.62 23.56
N VAL A 3 6.89 18.67 22.27
CA VAL A 3 7.35 17.52 21.48
C VAL A 3 8.73 17.75 20.85
N GLU A 4 9.32 18.93 21.05
CA GLU A 4 10.47 19.45 20.32
C GLU A 4 11.67 18.51 20.44
N THR A 5 11.90 17.93 21.63
CA THR A 5 12.98 16.96 21.90
C THR A 5 12.69 15.53 21.44
N ARG A 6 11.48 15.28 20.91
CA ARG A 6 10.99 13.96 20.47
C ARG A 6 10.68 13.92 18.97
N VAL A 7 10.92 15.01 18.26
CA VAL A 7 10.70 15.11 16.81
C VAL A 7 12.03 15.07 16.10
N HIS A 8 12.20 14.06 15.26
CA HIS A 8 13.32 13.97 14.33
C HIS A 8 12.78 14.19 12.91
N TYR A 9 13.29 15.22 12.25
CA TYR A 9 12.98 15.47 10.85
C TYR A 9 13.95 14.72 9.95
N ILE A 10 13.41 13.98 8.99
CA ILE A 10 14.19 13.20 8.02
C ILE A 10 13.88 13.75 6.64
N PRO A 11 14.82 14.45 5.97
CA PRO A 11 14.55 15.13 4.69
C PRO A 11 14.40 14.15 3.51
N GLY A 12 14.80 12.89 3.67
CA GLY A 12 14.70 11.86 2.64
C GLY A 12 15.42 10.58 3.05
N GLY A 13 15.37 9.59 2.16
CA GLY A 13 15.98 8.29 2.39
C GLY A 13 15.00 7.14 2.11
N LYS A 14 15.47 5.91 2.36
CA LYS A 14 14.65 4.72 2.18
C LYS A 14 13.73 4.57 3.39
N LEU A 15 12.42 4.59 3.15
CA LEU A 15 11.41 4.41 4.19
C LEU A 15 11.50 3.03 4.86
N GLY A 16 11.86 1.99 4.13
CA GLY A 16 11.92 0.61 4.64
C GLY A 16 12.74 0.46 5.92
N PRO A 17 14.03 0.81 5.92
CA PRO A 17 14.88 0.77 7.12
C PRO A 17 14.34 1.59 8.31
N LEU A 18 13.66 2.72 8.03
CA LEU A 18 13.02 3.51 9.10
C LEU A 18 11.85 2.76 9.72
N LEU A 19 11.05 2.08 8.90
CA LEU A 19 9.92 1.27 9.37
C LEU A 19 10.38 0.01 10.12
N ASP A 20 11.55 -0.54 9.80
CA ASP A 20 12.07 -1.73 10.50
C ASP A 20 12.36 -1.44 11.99
N LEU A 21 12.55 -0.17 12.35
CA LEU A 21 12.74 0.30 13.73
C LEU A 21 11.48 0.94 14.33
N ALA A 22 10.41 1.12 13.55
CA ALA A 22 9.19 1.77 14.00
C ALA A 22 8.30 0.81 14.80
N ARG A 23 7.63 1.33 15.84
CA ARG A 23 6.63 0.58 16.62
C ARG A 23 5.20 0.69 16.06
N SER A 24 4.92 1.80 15.41
CA SER A 24 3.63 2.14 14.81
C SER A 24 3.85 3.31 13.84
N ALA A 25 2.91 3.54 12.93
CA ALA A 25 2.95 4.69 12.04
C ALA A 25 1.62 5.45 12.01
N ILE A 26 1.71 6.74 11.70
CA ILE A 26 0.57 7.61 11.44
C ILE A 26 0.77 8.23 10.06
N THR A 27 -0.29 8.32 9.28
CA THR A 27 -0.27 9.06 8.02
C THR A 27 -1.61 9.77 7.81
N VAL A 28 -1.67 10.71 6.86
CA VAL A 28 -2.94 11.25 6.39
C VAL A 28 -3.57 10.21 5.47
N ASN A 29 -3.02 10.05 4.27
CA ASN A 29 -3.50 9.12 3.24
C ASN A 29 -2.36 8.61 2.33
N SER A 30 -1.10 8.69 2.78
CA SER A 30 0.05 8.29 1.96
C SER A 30 0.01 6.80 1.64
N THR A 31 0.38 6.42 0.42
CA THR A 31 0.58 5.01 0.04
C THR A 31 1.71 4.33 0.82
N ALA A 32 2.57 5.11 1.48
CA ALA A 32 3.54 4.63 2.47
C ALA A 32 2.89 3.77 3.57
N GLY A 33 1.61 4.03 3.91
CA GLY A 33 0.84 3.20 4.84
C GLY A 33 0.77 1.72 4.43
N GLN A 34 0.80 1.42 3.12
CA GLN A 34 0.85 0.02 2.67
C GLN A 34 2.18 -0.66 3.04
N GLN A 35 3.31 0.06 3.08
CA GLN A 35 4.58 -0.50 3.54
C GLN A 35 4.59 -0.79 5.04
N VAL A 36 3.80 -0.03 5.82
CA VAL A 36 3.57 -0.24 7.25
C VAL A 36 2.74 -1.51 7.46
N LEU A 37 1.62 -1.63 6.76
CA LEU A 37 0.71 -2.77 6.84
C LEU A 37 1.36 -4.07 6.38
N TRP A 38 2.18 -4.02 5.32
CA TRP A 38 2.94 -5.19 4.85
C TRP A 38 3.90 -5.75 5.90
N ARG A 39 4.43 -4.88 6.78
CA ARG A 39 5.26 -5.26 7.93
C ARG A 39 4.46 -5.72 9.16
N GLY A 40 3.14 -5.60 9.13
CA GLY A 40 2.28 -5.89 10.29
C GLY A 40 2.39 -4.84 11.40
N LEU A 41 2.88 -3.65 11.07
CA LEU A 41 2.95 -2.55 12.02
C LEU A 41 1.56 -1.90 12.17
N PRO A 42 1.18 -1.51 13.40
CA PRO A 42 -0.02 -0.70 13.61
C PRO A 42 0.02 0.60 12.82
N LEU A 43 -1.11 0.93 12.19
CA LEU A 43 -1.27 2.13 11.36
C LEU A 43 -2.52 2.90 11.80
N ARG A 44 -2.38 4.23 11.93
CA ARG A 44 -3.50 5.16 12.09
C ARG A 44 -3.51 6.13 10.89
N THR A 45 -4.68 6.32 10.29
CA THR A 45 -4.87 7.27 9.18
C THR A 45 -5.76 8.45 9.60
N PHE A 46 -5.52 9.64 9.05
CA PHE A 46 -6.34 10.83 9.32
C PHE A 46 -7.04 11.41 8.09
N GLY A 47 -6.81 10.86 6.91
CA GLY A 47 -7.56 11.18 5.70
C GLY A 47 -8.13 9.93 5.05
N ASP A 48 -8.75 10.13 3.89
CA ASP A 48 -9.33 9.05 3.09
C ASP A 48 -8.22 8.31 2.35
N ALA A 49 -8.06 7.04 2.70
CA ALA A 49 -7.17 6.12 2.03
C ALA A 49 -7.96 4.89 1.59
N VAL A 50 -7.71 4.40 0.37
CA VAL A 50 -8.36 3.19 -0.17
C VAL A 50 -8.18 1.95 0.73
N TYR A 51 -7.11 1.95 1.54
CA TYR A 51 -6.75 0.89 2.48
C TYR A 51 -7.26 1.15 3.91
N ALA A 52 -8.03 2.21 4.17
CA ALA A 52 -8.57 2.53 5.49
C ALA A 52 -9.71 1.56 5.88
N LYS A 53 -9.37 0.30 6.13
CA LYS A 53 -10.29 -0.77 6.54
C LYS A 53 -10.14 -1.04 8.04
N PRO A 54 -11.23 -1.20 8.80
CA PRO A 54 -11.18 -1.36 10.25
C PRO A 54 -10.38 -2.59 10.72
N GLU A 55 -10.25 -3.61 9.88
CA GLU A 55 -9.50 -4.84 10.16
C GLU A 55 -8.00 -4.60 10.30
N PHE A 56 -7.46 -3.58 9.63
CA PHE A 56 -6.01 -3.36 9.60
C PHE A 56 -5.56 -1.90 9.71
N VAL A 57 -6.48 -0.95 9.83
CA VAL A 57 -6.19 0.44 10.18
C VAL A 57 -6.88 0.76 11.49
N SER A 58 -6.10 1.17 12.49
CA SER A 58 -6.60 1.49 13.82
C SER A 58 -7.53 2.71 13.78
N GLN A 59 -8.59 2.63 14.56
CA GLN A 59 -9.48 3.75 14.87
C GLN A 59 -9.30 4.25 16.31
N GLN A 60 -8.27 3.75 17.02
CA GLN A 60 -8.00 4.15 18.40
C GLN A 60 -7.76 5.67 18.48
N PRO A 61 -8.20 6.31 19.58
CA PRO A 61 -7.73 7.65 19.93
C PRO A 61 -6.19 7.69 20.00
N LEU A 62 -5.59 8.83 19.66
CA LEU A 62 -4.12 8.96 19.62
C LEU A 62 -3.41 8.54 20.92
N PRO A 63 -3.88 8.93 22.13
CA PRO A 63 -3.25 8.50 23.37
C PRO A 63 -3.16 6.97 23.49
N ASP A 64 -4.27 6.28 23.18
CA ASP A 64 -4.34 4.82 23.24
C ASP A 64 -3.51 4.16 22.15
N PHE A 65 -3.52 4.73 20.93
CA PHE A 65 -2.71 4.26 19.82
C PHE A 65 -1.22 4.34 20.14
N PHE A 66 -0.74 5.42 20.75
CA PHE A 66 0.66 5.53 21.14
C PHE A 66 1.03 4.63 22.33
N ALA A 67 0.12 4.45 23.29
CA ALA A 67 0.38 3.66 24.48
C ALA A 67 0.33 2.14 24.20
N ARG A 68 -0.71 1.68 23.51
CA ARG A 68 -0.98 0.27 23.21
C ARG A 68 -1.68 0.13 21.86
N PRO A 69 -0.94 0.24 20.74
CA PRO A 69 -1.55 0.15 19.42
C PRO A 69 -2.02 -1.29 19.11
N THR A 70 -3.23 -1.40 18.57
CA THR A 70 -3.75 -2.67 18.05
C THR A 70 -3.04 -3.04 16.76
N ARG A 71 -2.59 -4.29 16.65
CA ARG A 71 -1.94 -4.81 15.44
C ARG A 71 -2.98 -5.06 14.33
N PRO A 72 -2.60 -4.87 13.06
CA PRO A 72 -3.49 -5.15 11.94
C PRO A 72 -3.75 -6.65 11.78
N ASP A 73 -4.92 -7.01 11.26
CA ASP A 73 -5.14 -8.33 10.69
C ASP A 73 -4.34 -8.45 9.37
N LEU A 74 -3.20 -9.14 9.46
CA LEU A 74 -2.31 -9.36 8.34
C LEU A 74 -2.91 -10.25 7.25
N ARG A 75 -3.86 -11.13 7.57
CA ARG A 75 -4.52 -11.97 6.57
C ARG A 75 -5.48 -11.12 5.75
N ALA A 76 -6.34 -10.35 6.42
CA ALA A 76 -7.25 -9.42 5.76
C ALA A 76 -6.50 -8.41 4.88
N TYR A 77 -5.37 -7.86 5.36
CA TYR A 77 -4.54 -6.97 4.56
C TYR A 77 -3.94 -7.66 3.32
N ARG A 78 -3.48 -8.91 3.43
CA ARG A 78 -2.94 -9.67 2.29
C ARG A 78 -4.01 -9.96 1.23
N ASP A 79 -5.21 -10.31 1.66
CA ASP A 79 -6.35 -10.54 0.76
C ASP A 79 -6.73 -9.24 0.04
N TYR A 80 -6.83 -8.13 0.77
CA TYR A 80 -7.03 -6.79 0.20
C TYR A 80 -5.95 -6.43 -0.83
N ARG A 81 -4.68 -6.63 -0.48
CA ARG A 81 -3.56 -6.33 -1.38
C ARG A 81 -3.60 -7.20 -2.63
N ARG A 82 -3.91 -8.49 -2.51
CA ARG A 82 -4.07 -9.39 -3.66
C ARG A 82 -5.17 -8.88 -4.57
N TYR A 83 -6.34 -8.56 -4.02
CA TYR A 83 -7.46 -8.01 -4.77
C TYR A 83 -7.06 -6.74 -5.55
N LEU A 84 -6.35 -5.80 -4.93
CA LEU A 84 -5.86 -4.61 -5.63
C LEU A 84 -4.93 -4.95 -6.80
N LEU A 85 -4.00 -5.89 -6.60
CA LEU A 85 -3.05 -6.31 -7.64
C LEU A 85 -3.73 -7.01 -8.83
N GLU A 86 -4.83 -7.72 -8.57
CA GLU A 86 -5.60 -8.42 -9.60
C GLU A 86 -6.57 -7.49 -10.35
N THR A 87 -6.90 -6.32 -9.80
CA THR A 87 -7.92 -5.43 -10.35
C THR A 87 -7.35 -4.09 -10.82
N SER A 88 -6.83 -3.26 -9.92
CA SER A 88 -6.59 -1.83 -10.20
C SER A 88 -5.11 -1.45 -10.31
N GLN A 89 -4.20 -2.26 -9.76
CA GLN A 89 -2.78 -1.95 -9.79
C GLN A 89 -2.14 -2.54 -11.03
N VAL A 90 -1.66 -1.66 -11.90
CA VAL A 90 -0.95 -2.03 -13.12
C VAL A 90 0.55 -1.83 -12.93
N PRO A 91 1.40 -2.85 -13.16
CA PRO A 91 2.85 -2.70 -13.08
C PRO A 91 3.38 -1.61 -14.01
N GLY A 92 4.30 -0.78 -13.51
CA GLY A 92 4.97 0.26 -14.27
C GLY A 92 5.11 1.57 -13.51
N GLY A 93 5.32 2.67 -14.21
CA GLY A 93 5.45 3.99 -13.59
C GLY A 93 5.54 5.14 -14.57
N PHE A 94 5.12 6.32 -14.14
CA PHE A 94 5.02 7.50 -14.99
C PHE A 94 6.39 8.18 -15.25
N TYR A 95 7.26 8.20 -14.23
CA TYR A 95 8.42 9.08 -14.21
C TYR A 95 9.65 8.56 -14.97
N SER A 96 9.78 7.25 -15.16
CA SER A 96 10.92 6.67 -15.88
C SER A 96 10.51 6.11 -17.23
N ALA A 97 11.40 6.22 -18.23
CA ALA A 97 11.16 5.62 -19.54
C ALA A 97 10.93 4.11 -19.45
N ARG A 98 11.63 3.43 -18.53
CA ARG A 98 11.42 2.01 -18.24
C ARG A 98 10.04 1.74 -17.67
N GLY A 99 9.62 2.47 -16.63
CA GLY A 99 8.31 2.30 -16.00
C GLY A 99 7.17 2.55 -16.98
N ARG A 100 7.32 3.53 -17.87
CA ARG A 100 6.31 3.80 -18.92
C ARG A 100 6.24 2.65 -19.92
N ARG A 101 7.38 2.10 -20.35
CA ARG A 101 7.40 0.92 -21.23
C ARG A 101 6.77 -0.31 -20.59
N GLU A 102 7.04 -0.56 -19.31
CA GLU A 102 6.40 -1.66 -18.57
C GLU A 102 4.88 -1.48 -18.50
N LEU A 103 4.40 -0.28 -18.17
CA LEU A 103 2.98 0.05 -18.14
C LEU A 103 2.30 -0.13 -19.51
N LEU A 104 2.90 0.41 -20.56
CA LEU A 104 2.32 0.43 -21.91
C LEU A 104 2.14 -0.98 -22.50
N ARG A 105 2.91 -1.99 -22.06
CA ARG A 105 2.72 -3.38 -22.50
C ARG A 105 1.41 -4.00 -22.05
N HIS A 106 0.80 -3.48 -20.98
CA HIS A 106 -0.42 -4.04 -20.41
C HIS A 106 -1.62 -3.13 -20.62
N VAL A 107 -1.43 -1.82 -20.58
CA VAL A 107 -2.56 -0.88 -20.57
C VAL A 107 -3.34 -0.89 -21.87
N THR A 108 -2.70 -1.07 -23.02
CA THR A 108 -3.38 -1.12 -24.32
C THR A 108 -4.32 -2.31 -24.41
N ASP A 109 -3.86 -3.51 -24.05
CA ASP A 109 -4.68 -4.71 -24.02
C ASP A 109 -5.84 -4.56 -23.01
N MET A 110 -5.59 -3.93 -21.86
CA MET A 110 -6.64 -3.64 -20.87
C MET A 110 -7.71 -2.68 -21.40
N MET A 111 -7.32 -1.64 -22.16
CA MET A 111 -8.26 -0.68 -22.73
C MET A 111 -9.12 -1.26 -23.87
N LEU A 112 -8.61 -2.28 -24.56
CA LEU A 112 -9.30 -2.95 -25.67
C LEU A 112 -10.07 -4.20 -25.22
N SER A 113 -9.89 -4.64 -23.97
CA SER A 113 -10.58 -5.80 -23.40
C SER A 113 -12.08 -5.54 -23.32
N PRO A 114 -12.93 -6.54 -23.67
CA PRO A 114 -14.37 -6.44 -23.48
C PRO A 114 -14.79 -6.44 -22.01
N ASP A 115 -13.98 -7.07 -21.15
CA ASP A 115 -14.20 -7.15 -19.70
C ASP A 115 -13.22 -6.22 -18.98
N ASP A 116 -13.71 -5.45 -18.00
CA ASP A 116 -12.84 -4.69 -17.11
C ASP A 116 -12.11 -5.61 -16.10
N PRO A 117 -11.07 -5.12 -15.41
CA PRO A 117 -10.29 -5.97 -14.49
C PRO A 117 -11.08 -6.55 -13.31
N TYR A 118 -12.15 -5.89 -12.86
CA TYR A 118 -13.01 -6.38 -11.78
C TYR A 118 -13.92 -7.49 -12.29
N ASP A 119 -14.50 -7.33 -13.49
CA ASP A 119 -15.27 -8.38 -14.15
C ASP A 119 -14.40 -9.60 -14.47
N ALA A 120 -13.21 -9.39 -15.01
CA ALA A 120 -12.27 -10.47 -15.30
C ALA A 120 -11.91 -11.28 -14.04
N LEU A 121 -11.71 -10.62 -12.89
CA LEU A 121 -11.47 -11.30 -11.61
C LEU A 121 -12.70 -12.10 -11.16
N ARG A 122 -13.90 -11.51 -11.25
CA ARG A 122 -15.16 -12.15 -10.87
C ARG A 122 -15.46 -13.38 -11.74
N LEU A 123 -15.13 -13.32 -13.03
CA LEU A 123 -15.35 -14.41 -13.99
C LEU A 123 -14.24 -15.47 -13.98
N GLY A 124 -13.14 -15.25 -13.23
CA GLY A 124 -11.99 -16.17 -13.17
C GLY A 124 -11.08 -16.09 -14.40
N ASN A 125 -11.25 -15.08 -15.26
CA ASN A 125 -10.52 -14.88 -16.50
C ASN A 125 -9.38 -13.85 -16.38
N ALA A 126 -9.09 -13.38 -15.16
CA ALA A 126 -8.03 -12.40 -14.93
C ALA A 126 -6.67 -12.96 -15.37
N ALA A 127 -6.11 -12.37 -16.44
CA ALA A 127 -4.76 -12.70 -16.89
C ALA A 127 -3.77 -12.52 -15.72
N HIS A 128 -2.87 -13.49 -15.53
CA HIS A 128 -1.86 -13.43 -14.47
C HIS A 128 -0.86 -12.31 -14.79
N ARG A 129 -1.12 -11.10 -14.31
CA ARG A 129 -0.27 -9.92 -14.50
C ARG A 129 0.96 -10.06 -13.59
N GLN A 130 1.88 -10.96 -13.95
CA GLN A 130 3.10 -11.19 -13.18
C GLN A 130 3.89 -9.89 -13.08
N GLN A 131 4.27 -9.52 -11.86
CA GLN A 131 5.33 -8.56 -11.65
C GLN A 131 6.60 -9.17 -12.24
N LEU A 132 7.13 -8.58 -13.31
CA LEU A 132 8.39 -9.02 -13.90
C LEU A 132 9.46 -9.07 -12.80
N HIS A 133 9.96 -10.27 -12.50
CA HIS A 133 11.08 -10.43 -11.59
C HIS A 133 12.31 -9.81 -12.24
N HIS A 134 12.97 -8.91 -11.49
CA HIS A 134 14.28 -8.40 -11.85
C HIS A 134 15.28 -9.57 -11.85
N VAL A 135 15.73 -9.99 -13.03
CA VAL A 135 17.01 -10.70 -13.15
C VAL A 135 18.08 -9.62 -13.06
N GLY A 136 18.95 -9.75 -12.05
CA GLY A 136 20.08 -8.86 -11.82
C GLY A 136 21.15 -8.98 -12.89
#